data_AF-A0A1I7AB10-F1
#
_entry.id   AF-A0A1I7AB10-F1
#
_cell.length_a   1.000
_cell.length_b   1.000
_cell.length_c   1.000
_cell.angle_alpha   90.00
_cell.angle_beta   90.00
_cell.angle_gamma   90.00
#
_symmetry.space_group_name_H-M   'P 1'
#
loop_
_entity.id
_entity.type
_entity.pdbx_description
1 polymer ?
#
loop_
_entity_poly.entity_id
_entity_poly.type
_entity_poly.pdbx_seq_one_letter_code
_entity_poly.pdbx_strand_id
1 'polypeptide(L)' 'MRTNVRIDSAARETLARIAERDYGGASLDETVARPAFEHESFAAPARLSDEELRGYQDEQHALAETDVTVSDVHESE' A
#
# COMPACT_ATOMS: atom_id res chain seq x y z
N MET A 1 -17.09 5.16 -5.05
CA MET A 1 -17.50 3.88 -5.68
C MET A 1 -17.61 2.85 -4.56
N ARG A 2 -18.77 2.20 -4.34
CA ARG A 2 -18.92 1.19 -3.28
C ARG A 2 -18.85 -0.19 -3.91
N THR A 3 -17.72 -0.86 -3.75
CA THR A 3 -17.48 -2.21 -4.28
C THR A 3 -17.89 -3.22 -3.22
N ASN A 4 -18.80 -4.15 -3.55
CA ASN A 4 -19.13 -5.28 -2.68
C ASN A 4 -18.51 -6.54 -3.27
N VAL A 5 -17.70 -7.23 -2.47
CA VAL A 5 -17.07 -8.51 -2.84
C VAL A 5 -17.63 -9.59 -1.94
N ARG A 6 -18.05 -10.72 -2.54
CA ARG A 6 -18.39 -11.92 -1.78
C ARG A 6 -17.14 -12.78 -1.66
N ILE A 7 -16.83 -13.18 -0.43
CA ILE A 7 -15.74 -14.10 -0.13
C ILE A 7 -16.32 -15.28 0.65
N ASP A 8 -15.70 -16.46 0.49
CA ASP A 8 -16.03 -17.62 1.30
C ASP A 8 -15.46 -17.49 2.73
N SER A 9 -15.88 -18.40 3.61
CA SER A 9 -15.48 -18.39 5.02
C SER A 9 -13.98 -18.64 5.21
N ALA A 10 -13.34 -19.47 4.39
CA ALA A 10 -11.92 -19.77 4.51
C ALA A 10 -11.06 -18.56 4.11
N ALA A 11 -11.46 -17.86 3.04
CA ALA A 11 -10.87 -16.58 2.65
C ALA A 11 -11.02 -15.52 3.75
N ARG A 12 -12.21 -15.43 4.36
CA ARG A 12 -12.46 -14.50 5.48
C ARG A 12 -11.56 -14.77 6.69
N GLU A 13 -11.42 -16.04 7.09
CA GLU A 13 -10.52 -16.43 8.19
C GLU A 13 -9.06 -16.14 7.87
N THR A 14 -8.66 -16.34 6.63
CA THR A 14 -7.29 -16.02 6.17
C THR A 14 -7.02 -14.53 6.27
N LEU A 15 -7.94 -13.69 5.79
CA LEU A 15 -7.84 -12.24 5.92
C LEU A 15 -7.80 -11.81 7.39
N ALA A 16 -8.60 -12.40 8.27
CA ALA A 16 -8.54 -12.10 9.70
C ALA A 16 -7.16 -12.40 10.31
N ARG A 17 -6.54 -13.53 9.94
CA ARG A 17 -5.17 -13.85 10.40
C ARG A 17 -4.12 -12.86 9.87
N ILE A 18 -4.27 -12.42 8.63
CA ILE A 18 -3.38 -11.41 8.03
C ILE A 18 -3.55 -10.07 8.75
N ALA A 19 -4.79 -9.65 9.02
CA ALA A 19 -5.11 -8.42 9.73
C ALA A 19 -4.39 -8.35 11.09
N GLU A 20 -4.48 -9.42 11.87
CA GLU A 20 -3.81 -9.52 13.18
C GLU A 20 -2.29 -9.54 13.05
N ARG A 21 -1.74 -10.32 12.10
CA ARG A 21 -0.30 -10.52 11.95
C ARG A 21 0.41 -9.27 11.41
N ASP A 22 -0.14 -8.65 10.38
CA ASP A 22 0.57 -7.66 9.55
C ASP A 22 0.04 -6.24 9.71
N TYR A 23 -1.21 -6.09 10.15
CA TYR A 23 -1.91 -4.81 10.16
C TYR A 23 -2.48 -4.42 11.52
N GLY A 24 -2.06 -5.09 12.61
CA GLY A 24 -2.41 -4.71 13.98
C GLY A 24 -3.90 -4.84 14.30
N GLY A 25 -4.58 -5.84 13.72
CA GLY A 25 -6.01 -6.07 13.94
C GLY A 25 -6.93 -5.16 13.13
N ALA A 26 -6.45 -4.65 11.99
CA ALA A 26 -7.23 -3.84 11.06
C ALA A 26 -8.54 -4.52 10.62
N SER A 27 -9.52 -3.74 10.18
CA SER A 27 -10.76 -4.28 9.65
C SER A 27 -10.52 -5.11 8.39
N LEU A 28 -11.48 -5.98 8.05
CA LEU A 28 -11.37 -6.81 6.85
C LEU A 28 -11.33 -5.98 5.56
N ASP A 29 -12.05 -4.84 5.54
CA ASP A 29 -12.05 -3.91 4.41
C ASP A 29 -10.69 -3.25 4.25
N GLU A 30 -10.06 -2.78 5.34
CA GLU A 30 -8.70 -2.21 5.31
C GLU A 30 -7.65 -3.26 4.91
N THR A 31 -7.81 -4.47 5.43
CA THR A 31 -6.93 -5.62 5.14
C THR A 31 -7.00 -6.04 3.66
N VAL A 32 -8.13 -5.86 2.99
CA VAL A 32 -8.26 -6.10 1.55
C VAL A 32 -7.80 -4.89 0.73
N ALA A 33 -8.13 -3.68 1.18
CA ALA A 33 -7.80 -2.45 0.48
C ALA A 33 -6.28 -2.26 0.32
N ARG A 34 -5.50 -2.64 1.32
CA ARG A 34 -4.05 -2.42 1.33
C ARG A 34 -3.30 -3.29 0.30
N PRO A 35 -3.49 -4.62 0.23
CA PRO A 35 -2.93 -5.43 -0.86
C PRO A 35 -3.45 -5.04 -2.25
N ALA A 36 -4.71 -4.61 -2.37
CA ALA A 36 -5.25 -4.13 -3.64
C ALA A 36 -4.55 -2.85 -4.11
N PHE A 37 -4.32 -1.91 -3.18
CA PHE A 37 -3.55 -0.70 -3.44
C PHE A 37 -2.09 -1.02 -3.79
N GLU A 38 -1.44 -1.91 -3.04
CA GLU A 38 -0.07 -2.35 -3.30
C GLU A 38 0.03 -2.97 -4.70
N HIS A 39 -0.89 -3.86 -5.05
CA HIS A 39 -0.92 -4.49 -6.37
C HIS A 39 -1.07 -3.46 -7.51
N GLU A 40 -2.02 -2.52 -7.40
CA GLU A 40 -2.17 -1.46 -8.41
C GLU A 40 -0.95 -0.54 -8.47
N SER A 41 -0.32 -0.26 -7.33
CA SER A 41 0.92 0.53 -7.28
C SER A 41 2.08 -0.18 -8.00
N PHE A 42 2.19 -1.51 -7.87
CA PHE A 42 3.17 -2.30 -8.61
C PHE A 42 2.82 -2.46 -10.10
N ALA A 43 1.53 -2.53 -10.43
CA ALA A 43 1.07 -2.68 -11.81
C ALA A 43 1.14 -1.37 -12.61
N ALA A 44 1.02 -0.21 -11.96
CA ALA A 44 0.99 1.09 -12.61
C ALA A 44 2.25 1.38 -13.45
N PRO A 45 3.50 1.15 -12.97
CA PRO A 45 4.71 1.34 -13.78
C PRO A 45 4.74 0.48 -15.05
N ALA A 46 4.16 -0.73 -15.02
CA ALA A 46 4.13 -1.62 -16.19
C ALA A 46 3.21 -1.12 -17.31
N ARG A 47 2.36 -0.11 -17.03
CA ARG A 47 1.45 0.50 -18.01
C ARG A 47 2.03 1.78 -18.65
N LEU A 48 3.18 2.25 -18.18
CA LEU A 48 3.85 3.46 -18.68
C LEU A 48 4.57 3.18 -20.00
N SER A 49 4.71 4.22 -20.84
CA SER A 49 5.65 4.21 -21.95
C SER A 49 7.10 4.27 -21.46
N ASP A 50 8.07 3.98 -22.33
CA ASP A 50 9.50 4.02 -21.97
C ASP A 50 9.96 5.41 -21.49
N GLU A 51 9.40 6.48 -22.05
CA GLU A 51 9.70 7.87 -21.65
C GLU A 51 9.12 8.17 -20.26
N GLU A 52 7.85 7.83 -20.03
CA GLU A 52 7.19 8.02 -18.72
C GLU A 52 7.83 7.16 -17.63
N LEU A 53 8.23 5.92 -17.95
CA LEU A 53 8.91 5.04 -17.03
C LEU A 53 10.27 5.61 -16.61
N ARG A 54 11.02 6.21 -17.55
CA ARG A 54 12.29 6.87 -17.25
C ARG A 54 12.07 8.08 -16.33
N GLY A 55 11.10 8.93 -16.64
CA GLY A 55 10.74 10.05 -15.76
C GLY A 55 10.36 9.60 -14.34
N TYR A 56 9.53 8.57 -14.23
CA TYR A 56 9.17 7.97 -12.94
C TYR A 56 10.40 7.46 -12.18
N GLN A 57 11.32 6.75 -12.85
CA GLN A 57 12.55 6.24 -12.22
C GLN A 57 13.46 7.36 -11.71
N ASP A 58 13.62 8.44 -12.50
CA ASP A 58 14.42 9.59 -12.12
C ASP A 58 13.84 10.29 -10.88
N GLU A 59 12.51 10.45 -10.81
CA GLU A 59 11.82 10.99 -9.64
C GLU A 59 12.00 10.09 -8.40
N GLN A 60 11.84 8.76 -8.55
CA GLN A 60 12.04 7.83 -7.44
C GLN A 60 13.48 7.83 -6.93
N HIS A 61 14.47 7.96 -7.83
CA HIS A 61 15.87 8.08 -7.45
C HIS A 61 16.13 9.36 -6.65
N ALA A 62 15.61 10.49 -7.10
CA ALA A 62 15.74 11.76 -6.39
C ALA A 62 15.08 11.71 -4.99
N LEU A 63 13.93 11.05 -4.87
CA LEU A 63 13.27 10.84 -3.57
C LEU A 63 14.08 9.93 -2.64
N ALA A 64 14.66 8.85 -3.16
CA ALA A 64 15.47 7.93 -2.36
C ALA A 64 16.76 8.57 -1.83
N GLU A 65 17.33 9.53 -2.57
CA GLU A 65 18.49 10.31 -2.14
C GLU A 65 18.12 11.48 -1.20
N THR A 66 16.83 11.84 -1.14
CA THR A 66 16.35 12.87 -0.22
C THR A 66 16.23 12.27 1.18
N ASP A 67 17.20 12.56 2.04
CA ASP A 67 17.20 12.13 3.44
C ASP A 67 16.11 12.90 4.22
N VAL A 68 14.89 12.37 4.20
CA VAL A 68 13.76 12.93 4.97
C VAL A 68 13.96 12.58 6.43
N THR A 69 14.55 13.50 7.19
CA THR A 69 14.56 13.42 8.65
C THR A 69 13.13 13.55 9.16
N VAL A 70 12.52 12.42 9.50
CA VAL A 70 11.26 12.39 10.25
C VAL A 70 11.57 12.92 11.64
N SER A 71 11.33 14.22 11.85
CA SER A 71 11.43 14.81 13.17
C SER A 71 10.24 14.33 13.98
N ASP A 72 10.47 13.39 14.91
CA ASP A 72 9.51 13.03 15.94
C ASP A 72 9.30 14.25 16.85
N VAL A 73 8.43 15.17 16.44
CA VAL A 73 7.94 16.21 17.33
C VAL A 73 6.97 15.54 18.29
N HIS A 74 7.52 14.89 19.33
CA HIS A 74 6.79 14.67 20.56
C HIS A 74 6.50 16.06 21.14
N GLU A 75 5.30 16.57 20.88
CA GLU A 75 4.70 17.59 21.74
C GLU A 75 4.53 16.96 23.13
N SER A 76 5.56 17.13 23.96
CA SER A 76 5.44 16.98 25.41
C SER A 76 4.80 18.26 25.96
N GLU A 77 3.54 18.11 26.35
CA GLU A 77 2.75 18.80 27.39
C GLU A 77 2.62 20.34 27.38
#